data_AF-A0A3N9VFJ6-F1
#
_entry.id   AF-A0A3N9VFJ6-F1
#
_cell.length_a   1.000
_cell.length_b   1.000
_cell.length_c   1.000
_cell.angle_alpha   90.00
_cell.angle_beta   90.00
_cell.angle_gamma   90.00
#
_symmetry.space_group_name_H-M   'P 1'
#
loop_
_entity.id
_entity.type
_entity.pdbx_description
1 polymer ?
#
loop_
_entity_poly.entity_id
_entity_poly.type
_entity_poly.pdbx_seq_one_letter_code
_entity_poly.pdbx_strand_id
1 'polypeptide(L)'
;YHLAFQSKAGPVKWLEPSTEETIARLAAEGCRNLLMVPVSFVCDHIETLYEIDVTYAALARERGIVKFHRSPSLNTSPLFIDCLADLVRTALR
;
A
#
# COMPACT_ATOMS: atom_id res chain seq x y z
N TYR A 1 -4.28 -11.08 -7.05
CA TYR A 1 -3.89 -9.95 -6.18
C TYR A 1 -4.92 -9.84 -5.07
N HIS A 2 -4.61 -9.14 -3.97
CA HIS A 2 -5.53 -8.92 -2.87
C HIS A 2 -5.65 -7.42 -2.61
N LEU A 3 -6.86 -6.98 -2.27
CA LEU A 3 -7.12 -5.63 -1.75
C LEU A 3 -7.25 -5.73 -0.23
N ALA A 4 -6.61 -4.82 0.49
CA ALA A 4 -6.69 -4.70 1.93
C ALA A 4 -6.64 -3.22 2.33
N PHE A 5 -7.08 -2.93 3.55
CA PHE A 5 -7.20 -1.57 4.07
C PHE A 5 -6.23 -1.38 5.24
N GLN A 6 -5.50 -0.27 5.25
CA GLN A 6 -4.49 0.06 6.26
C GLN A 6 -4.97 1.16 7.21
N SER A 7 -4.16 1.49 8.22
CA SER A 7 -4.35 2.64 9.10
C SER A 7 -5.66 2.64 9.90
N LYS A 8 -6.10 1.46 10.36
CA LYS A 8 -7.24 1.37 11.29
C LYS A 8 -6.89 2.06 12.61
N ALA A 9 -7.69 3.05 13.01
CA ALA A 9 -7.49 3.83 14.25
C ALA A 9 -8.72 3.80 15.16
N GLY A 10 -8.50 3.62 16.46
CA GLY A 10 -9.56 3.60 17.46
C GLY A 10 -10.52 2.40 17.36
N PRO A 11 -11.56 2.36 18.20
CA PRO A 11 -12.42 1.18 18.36
C PRO A 11 -13.60 1.11 17.38
N VAL A 12 -13.64 1.98 16.36
CA VAL A 12 -14.75 2.02 15.39
C VAL A 12 -14.63 0.90 14.36
N LYS A 13 -15.76 0.54 13.72
CA LYS A 13 -15.74 -0.47 12.64
C LYS A 13 -15.09 0.13 11.39
N TRP A 14 -14.01 -0.50 10.94
CA TRP A 14 -13.27 -0.14 9.73
C TRP A 14 -13.59 -1.06 8.57
N LEU A 15 -13.14 -0.68 7.36
CA LEU A 15 -13.16 -1.55 6.18
C LEU A 15 -12.27 -2.78 6.37
N GLU A 16 -12.66 -3.87 5.73
CA GLU A 16 -12.02 -5.18 5.84
C GLU A 16 -11.77 -5.76 4.44
N PRO A 17 -10.75 -6.62 4.28
CA PRO A 17 -9.83 -7.11 5.31
C PRO A 17 -8.77 -6.06 5.68
N SER A 18 -8.24 -6.14 6.91
CA SER A 18 -7.08 -5.30 7.25
C SER A 18 -5.82 -5.76 6.53
N THR A 19 -4.86 -4.86 6.37
CA THR A 19 -3.56 -5.18 5.77
C THR A 19 -2.79 -6.19 6.63
N GLU A 20 -2.85 -6.07 7.96
CA GLU A 20 -2.23 -6.99 8.91
C GLU A 20 -2.81 -8.40 8.81
N GLU A 21 -4.15 -8.52 8.81
CA GLU A 21 -4.87 -9.79 8.65
C GLU A 21 -4.52 -10.43 7.30
N THR A 22 -4.45 -9.63 6.25
CA THR A 22 -4.13 -10.10 4.90
C THR A 22 -2.69 -10.62 4.83
N ILE A 23 -1.72 -9.91 5.42
CA ILE A 23 -0.32 -10.35 5.49
C ILE A 23 -0.22 -11.67 6.25
N ALA A 24 -0.86 -11.78 7.42
CA ALA A 24 -0.82 -12.99 8.24
C ALA A 24 -1.43 -14.20 7.52
N ARG A 25 -2.59 -14.01 6.88
CA ARG A 25 -3.27 -15.06 6.10
C ARG A 25 -2.40 -15.53 4.93
N LEU A 26 -1.86 -14.61 4.14
CA LEU A 26 -1.03 -14.96 2.98
C LEU A 26 0.23 -15.71 3.39
N ALA A 27 0.86 -15.31 4.50
CA ALA A 27 2.02 -16.00 5.03
C ALA A 27 1.67 -17.44 5.48
N ALA A 28 0.53 -17.64 6.15
CA ALA A 28 0.04 -18.96 6.54
C ALA A 28 -0.28 -19.86 5.33
N GLU A 29 -0.69 -19.27 4.20
CA GLU A 29 -0.87 -19.96 2.91
C GLU A 29 0.45 -20.26 2.17
N GLY A 30 1.61 -19.92 2.77
CA GLY A 30 2.93 -20.20 2.22
C GLY A 30 3.48 -19.11 1.30
N CYS A 31 2.88 -17.91 1.28
CA CYS A 31 3.45 -16.78 0.56
C CYS A 31 4.80 -16.37 1.14
N ARG A 32 5.85 -16.37 0.31
CA ARG A 32 7.21 -15.96 0.70
C ARG A 32 7.66 -14.62 0.11
N ASN A 33 6.91 -14.09 -0.86
CA ASN A 33 7.27 -12.87 -1.59
C ASN A 33 6.01 -12.01 -1.75
N LEU A 34 6.03 -10.79 -1.20
CA LEU A 34 4.90 -9.87 -1.22
C LEU A 34 5.34 -8.51 -1.77
N LEU A 35 4.62 -8.01 -2.78
CA LEU A 35 4.71 -6.65 -3.27
C LEU A 35 3.46 -5.88 -2.83
N MET A 36 3.65 -4.83 -2.05
CA MET A 36 2.60 -3.91 -1.62
C MET A 36 2.53 -2.71 -2.57
N VAL A 37 1.32 -2.37 -3.01
CA VAL A 37 1.08 -1.25 -3.92
C VAL A 37 0.11 -0.28 -3.22
N PRO A 38 0.58 0.87 -2.70
CA PRO A 38 -0.28 1.86 -2.05
C PRO A 38 -1.05 2.66 -3.11
N VAL A 39 -2.21 2.16 -3.53
CA VAL A 39 -2.98 2.74 -4.65
C VAL A 39 -3.79 3.99 -4.28
N SER A 40 -4.06 4.21 -3.00
CA SER A 40 -4.91 5.31 -2.52
C SER A 40 -4.16 6.62 -2.28
N PHE A 41 -2.82 6.58 -2.31
CA PHE A 41 -1.97 7.75 -2.11
C PHE A 41 -1.01 7.92 -3.27
N VAL A 42 -0.74 9.17 -3.62
CA VAL A 42 0.08 9.51 -4.78
C VAL A 42 1.51 9.92 -4.42
N CYS A 43 1.78 10.23 -3.15
CA CYS A 43 3.10 10.65 -2.67
C CYS A 43 3.53 9.83 -1.45
N ASP A 44 4.81 9.91 -1.11
CA ASP A 44 5.32 9.35 0.13
C ASP A 44 4.97 10.22 1.34
N HIS A 45 4.60 9.56 2.43
CA HIS A 45 4.13 10.12 3.69
C HIS A 45 4.23 9.06 4.80
N ILE A 46 3.73 9.34 6.01
CA ILE A 46 3.92 8.42 7.17
C ILE A 46 3.28 7.05 6.94
N GLU A 47 2.12 7.01 6.28
CA GLU A 47 1.41 5.78 5.93
C GLU A 47 2.16 4.91 4.91
N THR A 48 3.10 5.46 4.14
CA THR A 48 3.95 4.66 3.22
C THR A 48 5.33 4.38 3.82
N LEU A 49 6.06 5.41 4.21
CA LEU A 49 7.45 5.31 4.62
C LEU A 49 7.63 4.63 5.99
N TYR A 50 6.62 4.72 6.87
CA TYR A 50 6.70 4.13 8.19
C TYR A 50 5.77 2.92 8.31
N GLU A 51 4.48 3.11 8.08
CA GLU A 51 3.51 2.02 8.27
C GLU A 51 3.80 0.84 7.34
N ILE A 52 4.03 1.07 6.04
CA ILE A 52 4.33 -0.02 5.11
C ILE A 52 5.78 -0.49 5.25
N ASP A 53 6.75 0.42 5.05
CA ASP A 53 8.16 0.03 4.89
C ASP A 53 8.82 -0.41 6.21
N VAL A 54 8.27 -0.01 7.37
CA VAL A 54 8.76 -0.41 8.69
C VAL A 54 7.80 -1.40 9.34
N THR A 55 6.57 -1.00 9.64
CA THR A 55 5.65 -1.80 10.47
C THR A 55 5.18 -3.06 9.75
N TYR A 56 4.62 -2.94 8.54
CA TYR A 56 4.14 -4.09 7.77
C TYR A 56 5.27 -4.94 7.22
N ALA A 57 6.39 -4.35 6.84
CA ALA A 57 7.58 -5.10 6.47
C ALA A 57 8.10 -5.96 7.64
N ALA A 58 8.10 -5.45 8.88
CA ALA A 58 8.47 -6.21 10.06
C ALA A 58 7.47 -7.36 10.31
N LEU A 59 6.16 -7.07 10.32
CA LEU A 59 5.10 -8.07 10.46
C LEU A 59 5.22 -9.18 9.39
N ALA A 60 5.45 -8.82 8.13
CA ALA A 60 5.61 -9.77 7.04
C ALA A 60 6.78 -10.73 7.29
N ARG A 61 7.94 -10.20 7.72
CA ARG A 61 9.12 -11.01 8.07
C ARG A 61 8.84 -11.94 9.24
N GLU A 62 8.20 -11.45 10.30
CA GLU A 62 7.81 -12.25 11.47
C GLU A 62 6.89 -13.42 11.10
N ARG A 63 6.05 -13.25 10.07
CA ARG A 63 5.14 -14.29 9.58
C ARG A 63 5.75 -15.23 8.55
N GLY A 64 7.01 -15.01 8.12
CA GLY A 64 7.72 -15.90 7.19
C GLY A 64 7.74 -15.43 5.73
N ILE A 65 7.28 -14.21 5.44
CA ILE A 65 7.46 -13.57 4.13
C ILE A 65 8.91 -13.08 4.05
N VAL A 66 9.68 -13.67 3.15
CA VAL A 66 11.13 -13.44 3.03
C VAL A 66 11.45 -12.19 2.21
N LYS A 67 10.64 -11.91 1.18
CA LYS A 67 10.78 -10.71 0.35
C LYS A 67 9.54 -9.85 0.49
N PHE A 68 9.70 -8.67 1.04
CA PHE A 68 8.65 -7.67 1.13
C PHE A 68 9.15 -6.40 0.44
N HIS A 69 8.39 -5.93 -0.54
CA HIS A 69 8.68 -4.68 -1.24
C HIS A 69 7.42 -3.84 -1.33
N ARG A 70 7.60 -2.53 -1.35
CA ARG A 70 6.56 -1.57 -1.72
C ARG A 70 6.89 -0.97 -3.08
N SER A 71 5.90 -0.75 -3.94
CA SER A 71 6.12 0.06 -5.15
C SER A 71 6.41 1.52 -4.77
N PRO A 72 7.29 2.24 -5.48
CA PRO A 72 7.47 3.67 -5.27
C PRO A 72 6.13 4.41 -5.40
N SER A 73 5.91 5.42 -4.56
CA SER A 73 4.81 6.36 -4.77
C SER A 73 5.05 7.17 -6.05
N LEU A 74 3.97 7.70 -6.64
CA LEU A 74 4.06 8.45 -7.90
C LEU A 74 4.91 9.71 -7.74
N ASN A 75 4.82 10.39 -6.59
CA ASN A 75 5.60 11.57 -6.24
C ASN A 75 5.62 12.59 -7.40
N THR A 76 6.81 12.96 -7.86
CA THR A 76 7.02 13.90 -8.97
C THR A 76 7.28 13.20 -10.31
N SER A 77 6.77 11.98 -10.49
CA SER A 77 6.85 11.27 -11.77
C SER A 77 6.36 12.16 -12.92
N PRO A 78 7.19 12.39 -13.97
CA PRO A 78 6.79 13.19 -15.12
C PRO A 78 5.50 12.70 -15.77
N LEU A 79 5.36 11.38 -15.92
CA LEU A 79 4.15 10.76 -16.46
C LEU A 79 2.92 11.04 -15.60
N PHE A 80 3.05 11.04 -14.27
CA PHE A 80 1.93 11.36 -13.39
C PHE A 80 1.51 12.83 -13.51
N ILE A 81 2.48 13.74 -13.60
CA ILE A 81 2.23 15.17 -13.81
C ILE A 81 1.53 15.39 -15.16
N ASP A 82 1.97 14.72 -16.22
CA ASP A 82 1.33 14.78 -17.54
C ASP A 82 -0.11 14.28 -17.50
N CYS A 83 -0.37 13.15 -16.83
CA CYS A 83 -1.73 12.64 -16.62
C CYS A 83 -2.64 13.64 -15.90
N LEU A 84 -2.14 14.31 -14.84
CA LEU A 84 -2.91 15.33 -14.13
C LEU A 84 -3.22 16.54 -15.04
N ALA A 85 -2.24 16.99 -15.83
CA ALA A 85 -2.43 18.08 -16.78
C ALA A 85 -3.50 17.73 -17.83
N ASP A 86 -3.49 16.50 -18.34
CA ASP A 86 -4.46 16.02 -19.33
C ASP A 86 -5.87 15.88 -18.75
N LEU A 87 -6.01 15.44 -17.49
CA LEU A 87 -7.30 15.43 -16.80
C LEU A 87 -7.89 16.84 -16.69
N VAL A 88 -7.08 17.83 -16.29
CA VAL A 88 -7.53 19.24 -16.20
C VAL A 88 -7.91 19.78 -17.58
N ARG A 89 -7.09 19.55 -18.61
CA ARG A 89 -7.40 19.97 -19.98
C ARG A 89 -8.69 19.33 -20.50
N THR A 90 -8.92 18.06 -20.17
CA THR A 90 -10.14 17.34 -20.57
C THR A 90 -11.36 17.90 -19.87
N ALA A 91 -11.27 18.24 -18.58
CA ALA A 91 -12.38 18.82 -17.83
C ALA A 91 -12.78 20.24 -18.28
N LEU A 92 -11.89 20.94 -19.00
CA LEU A 92 -12.14 22.27 -19.55
C LEU A 92 -12.75 22.26 -20.97
N ARG A 93 -12.86 21.08 -21.60
CA ARG A 93 -13.53 20.89 -22.90
C ARG A 93 -15.02 20.63 -22.70
#